data_AF-J9G3G7-F1
#
_entry.id   AF-J9G3G7-F1
#
_cell.length_a   1.000
_cell.length_b   1.000
_cell.length_c   1.000
_cell.angle_alpha   90.00
_cell.angle_beta   90.00
_cell.angle_gamma   90.00
#
_symmetry.space_group_name_H-M   'P 1'
#
loop_
_entity.id
_entity.type
_entity.pdbx_description
1 polymer ?
#
loop_
_entity_poly.entity_id
_entity_poly.type
_entity_poly.pdbx_seq_one_letter_code
_entity_poly.pdbx_strand_id
1 'polypeptide(L)'
;FTVGIEPKIDCSPSDESEEKLFSAVKKVFKGNKIKFRNKKIVRSWLSEQEVAEYWYAAEDDSFWVKLWKSAKTTFGGKVKPNKKLKSTIWSPFRGDTLYPFFNDEGDLVAFSREYKKRVNDSEITLFMTITDSWVYLWNESSLTEENSFRHGFDKIPVIYTYRPEAYCSKIKTFRVRLEKLLSNYADCVDYHFFPLLKLVGDVTGFVGKTKDRIVKLEGGADAQYLTWNQVPDTVKFEAENLTNMA
;
A
#
# COMPACT_ATOMS: atom_id res chain seq x y z
N PHE A 1 -0.07 6.00 15.41
CA PHE A 1 0.90 7.07 15.68
C PHE A 1 0.65 8.30 14.80
N THR A 2 0.74 8.23 13.46
CA THR A 2 0.71 9.40 12.56
C THR A 2 -0.65 10.05 12.27
N VAL A 3 -1.78 9.33 12.40
CA VAL A 3 -3.14 9.81 12.04
C VAL A 3 -4.18 9.50 13.13
N GLY A 4 -3.72 9.47 14.40
CA GLY A 4 -4.55 9.16 15.55
C GLY A 4 -5.48 10.31 15.94
N ILE A 5 -4.89 11.49 16.12
CA ILE A 5 -5.58 12.74 16.49
C ILE A 5 -5.87 13.53 15.22
N GLU A 6 -7.08 14.05 15.11
CA GLU A 6 -7.48 14.86 13.95
C GLU A 6 -6.90 16.28 14.08
N PRO A 7 -6.37 16.86 12.99
CA PRO A 7 -6.02 18.27 12.99
C PRO A 7 -7.28 19.10 13.26
N LYS A 8 -7.19 20.01 14.23
CA LYS A 8 -8.27 20.94 14.52
C LYS A 8 -8.25 22.04 13.45
N ILE A 9 -9.39 22.22 12.79
CA ILE A 9 -9.59 23.37 11.91
C ILE A 9 -10.03 24.52 12.79
N ASP A 10 -9.15 25.49 12.92
CA ASP A 10 -9.39 26.73 13.64
C ASP A 10 -9.34 27.90 12.66
N CYS A 11 -10.23 28.85 12.85
CA CYS A 11 -10.36 30.05 12.02
C CYS A 11 -11.04 31.10 12.90
N SER A 12 -10.56 32.34 12.81
CA SER A 12 -11.17 33.50 13.47
C SER A 12 -12.00 34.26 12.42
N PRO A 13 -13.28 33.90 12.23
CA PRO A 13 -14.14 34.57 11.27
C PRO A 13 -14.38 36.01 11.70
N SER A 14 -14.34 36.94 10.74
CA SER A 14 -14.58 38.36 10.95
C SER A 14 -16.07 38.70 10.84
N ASP A 15 -16.82 37.93 10.05
CA ASP A 15 -18.23 38.18 9.74
C ASP A 15 -19.12 36.93 9.90
N GLU A 16 -20.43 37.13 10.10
CA GLU A 16 -21.44 36.06 10.22
C GLU A 16 -21.47 35.14 8.97
N SER A 17 -21.12 35.67 7.80
CA SER A 17 -21.00 34.90 6.56
C SER A 17 -19.82 33.93 6.59
N GLU A 18 -18.69 34.35 7.18
CA GLU A 18 -17.50 33.51 7.34
C GLU A 18 -17.73 32.42 8.39
N GLU A 19 -18.45 32.73 9.48
CA GLU A 19 -18.89 31.73 10.45
C GLU A 19 -19.74 30.64 9.81
N LYS A 20 -20.70 31.04 8.97
CA LYS A 20 -21.56 30.10 8.23
C LYS A 20 -20.73 29.23 7.29
N LEU A 21 -19.78 29.80 6.56
CA LEU A 21 -18.87 29.05 5.67
C LEU A 21 -18.03 28.05 6.46
N PHE A 22 -17.42 28.48 7.56
CA PHE A 22 -16.61 27.63 8.41
C PHE A 22 -17.42 26.46 8.99
N SER A 23 -18.65 26.72 9.42
CA SER A 23 -19.57 25.68 9.89
C SER A 23 -19.92 24.67 8.79
N ALA A 24 -20.08 25.13 7.54
CA ALA A 24 -20.35 24.28 6.39
C ALA A 24 -19.15 23.38 6.08
N VAL A 25 -17.92 23.93 6.09
CA VAL A 25 -16.68 23.15 5.90
C VAL A 25 -16.55 22.07 6.96
N LYS A 26 -16.73 22.41 8.25
CA LYS A 26 -16.70 21.43 9.35
C LYS A 26 -17.73 20.30 9.16
N LYS A 27 -18.97 20.64 8.74
CA LYS A 27 -20.02 19.65 8.46
C LYS A 27 -19.65 18.74 7.29
N VAL A 28 -19.13 19.29 6.20
CA VAL A 28 -18.67 18.52 5.03
C VAL A 28 -17.55 17.56 5.42
N PHE A 29 -16.59 18.01 6.22
CA PHE A 29 -15.44 17.20 6.64
C PHE A 29 -15.88 16.02 7.52
N LYS A 30 -16.79 16.29 8.47
CA LYS A 30 -17.39 15.26 9.34
C LYS A 30 -18.24 14.27 8.53
N GLY A 31 -19.09 14.77 7.62
CA GLY A 31 -19.97 13.96 6.78
C GLY A 31 -19.20 13.03 5.82
N ASN A 32 -18.14 13.55 5.19
CA ASN A 32 -17.28 12.78 4.29
C ASN A 32 -16.25 11.91 5.01
N LYS A 33 -16.21 11.92 6.35
CA LYS A 33 -15.34 11.05 7.14
C LYS A 33 -13.86 11.18 6.73
N ILE A 34 -13.39 12.42 6.52
CA ILE A 34 -12.05 12.73 5.98
C ILE A 34 -10.92 12.04 6.75
N LYS A 35 -11.07 11.84 8.07
CA LYS A 35 -10.13 11.03 8.87
C LYS A 35 -9.81 9.67 8.25
N PHE A 36 -10.82 8.94 7.79
CA PHE A 36 -10.60 7.61 7.23
C PHE A 36 -9.88 7.69 5.89
N ARG A 37 -10.10 8.77 5.14
CA ARG A 37 -9.40 9.06 3.90
C ARG A 37 -7.93 9.38 4.16
N ASN A 38 -7.63 10.27 5.11
CA ASN A 38 -6.26 10.58 5.52
C ASN A 38 -5.52 9.34 6.04
N LYS A 39 -6.22 8.47 6.79
CA LYS A 39 -5.69 7.16 7.20
C LYS A 39 -5.33 6.28 6.01
N LYS A 40 -6.13 6.28 4.93
CA LYS A 40 -5.83 5.52 3.71
C LYS A 40 -4.61 6.10 2.97
N ILE A 41 -4.49 7.42 2.89
CA ILE A 41 -3.33 8.09 2.28
C ILE A 41 -2.07 7.70 3.03
N VAL A 42 -2.06 7.91 4.36
CA VAL A 42 -0.89 7.62 5.20
C VAL A 42 -0.55 6.13 5.22
N ARG A 43 -1.54 5.23 5.18
CA ARG A 43 -1.25 3.79 5.02
C ARG A 43 -0.57 3.49 3.69
N SER A 44 -1.07 4.05 2.59
CA SER A 44 -0.46 3.84 1.26
C SER A 44 0.97 4.41 1.22
N TRP A 45 1.19 5.59 1.82
CA TRP A 45 2.51 6.21 1.96
C TRP A 45 3.46 5.49 2.94
N LEU A 46 2.95 4.70 3.89
CA LEU A 46 3.79 3.89 4.78
C LEU A 46 4.13 2.53 4.17
N SER A 47 3.24 1.99 3.34
CA SER A 47 3.46 0.75 2.61
C SER A 47 4.43 0.95 1.44
N GLU A 48 4.32 2.08 0.74
CA GLU A 48 5.15 2.45 -0.40
C GLU A 48 6.06 3.64 -0.06
N GLN A 49 6.75 4.20 -1.06
CA GLN A 49 7.56 5.42 -0.93
C GLN A 49 6.81 6.67 -1.40
N GLU A 50 5.68 6.51 -2.08
CA GLU A 50 4.97 7.61 -2.72
C GLU A 50 3.45 7.40 -2.76
N VAL A 51 2.72 8.51 -2.74
CA VAL A 51 1.27 8.57 -2.89
C VAL A 51 0.87 9.90 -3.51
N ALA A 52 -0.16 9.88 -4.35
CA ALA A 52 -0.76 11.10 -4.89
C ALA A 52 -2.25 11.16 -4.54
N GLU A 53 -2.72 12.33 -4.11
CA GLU A 53 -4.15 12.62 -4.00
C GLU A 53 -4.56 13.61 -5.08
N TYR A 54 -5.40 13.16 -6.00
CA TYR A 54 -5.90 13.98 -7.10
C TYR A 54 -7.32 14.46 -6.85
N TRP A 55 -7.51 15.76 -7.00
CA TRP A 55 -8.78 16.44 -6.83
C TRP A 55 -9.34 16.85 -8.20
N TYR A 56 -10.62 16.58 -8.43
CA TYR A 56 -11.26 16.89 -9.71
C TYR A 56 -12.72 17.28 -9.54
N ALA A 57 -13.18 18.19 -10.38
CA ALA A 57 -14.58 18.55 -10.47
C ALA A 57 -15.31 17.56 -11.38
N ALA A 58 -16.34 16.89 -10.86
CA ALA A 58 -17.22 16.02 -11.65
C ALA A 58 -18.63 16.62 -11.66
N GLU A 59 -19.32 16.49 -12.79
CA GLU A 59 -20.74 16.82 -12.87
C GLU A 59 -21.54 15.82 -12.03
N ASP A 60 -22.44 16.34 -11.18
CA ASP A 60 -23.28 15.51 -10.30
C ASP A 60 -24.62 16.18 -10.07
N ASP A 61 -25.53 16.00 -11.04
CA ASP A 61 -26.89 16.53 -10.95
C ASP A 61 -27.68 15.91 -9.78
N SER A 62 -27.41 14.66 -9.44
CA SER A 62 -28.19 13.90 -8.45
C SER A 62 -27.88 14.30 -7.00
N PHE A 63 -26.62 14.60 -6.69
CA PHE A 63 -26.20 15.04 -5.35
C PHE A 63 -26.73 16.44 -5.01
N TRP A 64 -26.62 17.37 -5.96
CA TRP A 64 -27.05 18.75 -5.74
C TRP A 64 -28.56 18.87 -5.63
N VAL A 65 -29.36 18.06 -6.33
CA VAL A 65 -30.83 18.06 -6.17
C VAL A 65 -31.25 17.79 -4.71
N LYS A 66 -30.54 16.92 -3.98
CA LYS A 66 -30.82 16.63 -2.55
C LYS A 66 -30.27 17.72 -1.62
N LEU A 67 -29.06 18.22 -1.88
CA LEU A 67 -28.42 19.24 -1.04
C LEU A 67 -29.08 20.63 -1.19
N TRP A 68 -29.64 20.94 -2.37
CA TRP A 68 -30.24 22.24 -2.68
C TRP A 68 -31.50 22.54 -1.85
N LYS A 69 -32.24 21.51 -1.42
CA LYS A 69 -33.34 21.66 -0.44
C LYS A 69 -32.85 22.22 0.90
N SER A 70 -31.63 21.90 1.31
CA SER A 70 -31.04 22.35 2.58
C SER A 70 -30.10 23.55 2.44
N ALA A 71 -29.55 23.81 1.24
CA ALA A 71 -28.56 24.86 0.98
C ALA A 71 -29.18 26.20 0.51
N LYS A 72 -30.47 26.23 0.13
CA LYS A 72 -31.20 27.46 -0.23
C LYS A 72 -31.10 28.56 0.83
N THR A 73 -31.05 28.19 2.10
CA THR A 73 -30.99 29.11 3.25
C THR A 73 -29.58 29.59 3.60
N THR A 74 -28.53 28.81 3.29
CA THR A 74 -27.16 29.11 3.73
C THR A 74 -26.33 29.89 2.70
N PHE A 75 -26.59 29.72 1.40
CA PHE A 75 -25.78 30.31 0.32
C PHE A 75 -26.55 31.32 -0.56
N GLY A 76 -27.62 31.93 -0.06
CA GLY A 76 -28.27 33.07 -0.73
C GLY A 76 -28.93 32.77 -2.08
N GLY A 77 -29.29 31.50 -2.36
CA GLY A 77 -30.25 31.10 -3.39
C GLY A 77 -29.93 31.38 -4.87
N LYS A 78 -28.86 32.10 -5.23
CA LYS A 78 -28.65 32.60 -6.60
C LYS A 78 -27.90 31.66 -7.55
N VAL A 79 -27.13 30.69 -7.07
CA VAL A 79 -26.35 29.79 -7.94
C VAL A 79 -26.55 28.33 -7.51
N LYS A 80 -27.13 27.51 -8.40
CA LYS A 80 -27.17 26.06 -8.23
C LYS A 80 -25.77 25.52 -8.56
N PRO A 81 -25.06 24.91 -7.59
CA PRO A 81 -23.78 24.30 -7.92
C PRO A 81 -24.06 23.05 -8.76
N ASN A 82 -23.45 22.95 -9.94
CA ASN A 82 -23.62 21.81 -10.85
C ASN A 82 -22.44 20.83 -10.79
N LYS A 83 -21.35 21.22 -10.12
CA LYS A 83 -20.11 20.44 -10.03
C LYS A 83 -19.86 20.01 -8.60
N LYS A 84 -19.40 18.78 -8.42
CA LYS A 84 -18.99 18.21 -7.14
C LYS A 84 -17.49 17.97 -7.15
N LEU A 85 -16.83 18.46 -6.11
CA LEU A 85 -15.43 18.18 -5.90
C LEU A 85 -15.28 16.72 -5.44
N LYS A 86 -14.59 15.92 -6.23
CA LYS A 86 -14.19 14.55 -5.90
C LYS A 86 -12.70 14.53 -5.70
N SER A 87 -12.27 13.50 -4.99
CA SER A 87 -10.85 13.24 -4.83
C SER A 87 -10.62 11.73 -4.94
N THR A 88 -9.49 11.34 -5.49
CA THR A 88 -9.02 9.95 -5.58
C THR A 88 -7.59 9.84 -5.10
N ILE A 89 -7.20 8.64 -4.64
CA ILE A 89 -5.85 8.37 -4.14
C ILE A 89 -5.20 7.38 -5.11
N TRP A 90 -4.00 7.72 -5.58
CA TRP A 90 -3.16 6.92 -6.45
C TRP A 90 -1.90 6.51 -5.71
N SER A 91 -1.48 5.28 -5.92
CA SER A 91 -0.28 4.72 -5.27
C SER A 91 0.17 3.44 -5.99
N PRO A 92 1.46 3.11 -5.97
CA PRO A 92 1.97 1.82 -6.45
C PRO A 92 1.23 0.62 -5.85
N PHE A 93 0.87 0.69 -4.56
CA PHE A 93 0.06 -0.32 -3.86
C PHE A 93 -1.31 -0.61 -4.51
N ARG A 94 -1.83 0.30 -5.34
CA ARG A 94 -3.11 0.18 -6.05
C ARG A 94 -2.96 -0.13 -7.54
N GLY A 95 -1.72 -0.37 -8.00
CA GLY A 95 -1.41 -0.62 -9.40
C GLY A 95 -1.27 0.65 -10.25
N ASP A 96 -1.05 1.81 -9.64
CA ASP A 96 -0.70 3.05 -10.34
C ASP A 96 0.83 3.23 -10.31
N THR A 97 1.47 3.45 -11.47
CA THR A 97 2.87 3.94 -11.52
C THR A 97 2.84 5.46 -11.60
N LEU A 98 3.60 6.14 -10.74
CA LEU A 98 3.55 7.60 -10.62
C LEU A 98 4.82 8.23 -11.20
N TYR A 99 4.65 9.34 -11.91
CA TYR A 99 5.74 10.07 -12.58
C TYR A 99 5.60 11.57 -12.29
N PRO A 100 6.08 12.03 -11.12
CA PRO A 100 6.14 13.45 -10.82
C PRO A 100 7.24 14.13 -11.67
N PHE A 101 6.95 15.28 -12.27
CA PHE A 101 7.91 16.07 -13.03
C PHE A 101 8.18 17.39 -12.30
N PHE A 102 9.38 17.50 -11.76
CA PHE A 102 9.88 18.70 -11.09
C PHE A 102 10.78 19.50 -12.04
N ASN A 103 10.70 20.83 -11.98
CA ASN A 103 11.69 21.68 -12.64
C ASN A 103 13.00 21.74 -11.82
N ASP A 104 13.99 22.44 -12.35
CA ASP A 104 15.31 22.61 -11.70
C ASP A 104 15.22 23.36 -10.35
N GLU A 105 14.14 24.11 -10.13
CA GLU A 105 13.88 24.85 -8.89
C GLU A 105 13.19 23.98 -7.82
N GLY A 106 12.76 22.76 -8.17
CA GLY A 106 12.08 21.82 -7.29
C GLY A 106 10.55 21.95 -7.26
N ASP A 107 9.96 22.77 -8.13
CA ASP A 107 8.53 22.92 -8.28
C ASP A 107 7.92 21.82 -9.16
N LEU A 108 6.79 21.28 -8.73
CA LEU A 108 6.03 20.29 -9.50
C LEU A 108 5.33 20.99 -10.67
N VAL A 109 5.76 20.72 -11.90
CA VAL A 109 5.22 21.33 -13.14
C VAL A 109 4.19 20.43 -13.82
N ALA A 110 4.40 19.12 -13.74
CA ALA A 110 3.44 18.15 -14.24
C ALA A 110 3.45 16.90 -13.37
N PHE A 111 2.30 16.22 -13.33
CA PHE A 111 2.18 14.96 -12.63
C PHE A 111 1.55 13.93 -13.57
N SER A 112 2.29 12.88 -13.88
CA SER A 112 1.79 11.80 -14.72
C SER A 112 1.57 10.52 -13.92
N ARG A 113 0.65 9.69 -14.42
CA ARG A 113 0.42 8.35 -13.89
C ARG A 113 0.16 7.38 -15.03
N GLU A 114 0.56 6.15 -14.83
CA GLU A 114 0.25 5.02 -15.69
C GLU A 114 -0.61 4.02 -14.92
N TYR A 115 -1.68 3.55 -15.54
CA TYR A 115 -2.57 2.59 -14.92
C TYR A 115 -3.22 1.69 -15.97
N LYS A 116 -3.52 0.45 -15.56
CA LYS A 116 -4.20 -0.53 -16.41
C LYS A 116 -5.71 -0.43 -16.24
N LYS A 117 -6.43 -0.39 -17.35
CA LYS A 117 -7.89 -0.42 -17.39
C LYS A 117 -8.35 -1.63 -18.20
N ARG A 118 -9.22 -2.45 -17.61
CA ARG A 118 -9.89 -3.53 -18.33
C ARG A 118 -11.09 -2.99 -19.09
N VAL A 119 -11.12 -3.20 -20.41
CA VAL A 119 -12.25 -2.88 -21.29
C VAL A 119 -12.52 -4.12 -22.14
N ASN A 120 -13.74 -4.68 -22.04
CA ASN A 120 -14.19 -5.83 -22.83
C ASN A 120 -13.17 -6.99 -22.87
N ASP A 121 -12.73 -7.46 -21.69
CA ASP A 121 -11.74 -8.53 -21.48
C ASP A 121 -10.30 -8.26 -21.98
N SER A 122 -10.02 -7.08 -22.53
CA SER A 122 -8.66 -6.65 -22.87
C SER A 122 -8.11 -5.66 -21.82
N GLU A 123 -6.84 -5.82 -21.45
CA GLU A 123 -6.12 -4.84 -20.62
C GLU A 123 -5.48 -3.78 -21.51
N ILE A 124 -5.86 -2.52 -21.30
CA ILE A 124 -5.29 -1.35 -21.97
C ILE A 124 -4.51 -0.56 -20.94
N THR A 125 -3.27 -0.19 -21.25
CA THR A 125 -2.48 0.72 -20.42
C THR A 125 -2.77 2.16 -20.83
N LEU A 126 -3.17 2.97 -19.86
CA LEU A 126 -3.47 4.39 -20.05
C LEU A 126 -2.43 5.21 -19.30
N PHE A 127 -1.94 6.24 -19.98
CA PHE A 127 -1.03 7.23 -19.42
C PHE A 127 -1.74 8.56 -19.30
N MET A 128 -1.74 9.14 -18.11
CA MET A 128 -2.47 10.37 -17.81
C MET A 128 -1.52 11.41 -17.24
N THR A 129 -1.48 12.59 -17.84
CA THR A 129 -0.62 13.70 -17.44
C THR A 129 -1.46 14.89 -17.02
N ILE A 130 -1.19 15.43 -15.83
CA ILE A 130 -1.87 16.60 -15.30
C ILE A 130 -0.88 17.75 -15.23
N THR A 131 -1.26 18.85 -15.82
CA THR A 131 -0.52 20.12 -15.82
C THR A 131 -1.25 21.14 -14.94
N ASP A 132 -0.83 22.39 -14.99
CA ASP A 132 -1.46 23.52 -14.30
C ASP A 132 -2.89 23.80 -14.76
N SER A 133 -3.24 23.44 -16.00
CA SER A 133 -4.53 23.75 -16.64
C SER A 133 -5.24 22.53 -17.23
N TRP A 134 -4.48 21.56 -17.74
CA TRP A 134 -4.99 20.47 -18.56
C TRP A 134 -4.72 19.09 -17.97
N VAL A 135 -5.64 18.17 -18.25
CA VAL A 135 -5.48 16.74 -18.05
C VAL A 135 -5.41 16.10 -19.42
N TYR A 136 -4.25 15.54 -19.73
CA TYR A 136 -4.01 14.77 -20.94
C TYR A 136 -4.17 13.28 -20.65
N LEU A 137 -4.76 12.58 -21.59
CA LEU A 137 -5.03 11.15 -21.50
C LEU A 137 -4.53 10.51 -22.79
N TRP A 138 -3.64 9.55 -22.65
CA TRP A 138 -2.99 8.86 -23.74
C TRP A 138 -3.22 7.37 -23.57
N ASN A 139 -3.46 6.69 -24.68
CA ASN A 139 -3.45 5.24 -24.73
C ASN A 139 -2.04 4.82 -25.15
N GLU A 140 -1.33 4.12 -24.27
CA GLU A 140 0.06 3.73 -24.52
C GLU A 140 0.16 2.73 -25.67
N SER A 141 -0.84 1.85 -25.82
CA SER A 141 -0.86 0.83 -26.86
C SER A 141 -1.05 1.42 -28.26
N SER A 142 -1.80 2.52 -28.40
CA SER A 142 -2.07 3.16 -29.68
C SER A 142 -1.30 4.46 -29.90
N LEU A 143 -0.61 4.98 -28.87
CA LEU A 143 0.06 6.29 -28.86
C LEU A 143 -0.86 7.44 -29.30
N THR A 144 -2.16 7.31 -29.07
CA THR A 144 -3.17 8.33 -29.41
C THR A 144 -3.63 9.07 -28.18
N GLU A 145 -3.81 10.38 -28.31
CA GLU A 145 -4.46 11.22 -27.32
C GLU A 145 -5.97 10.95 -27.33
N GLU A 146 -6.53 10.61 -26.17
CA GLU A 146 -7.95 10.32 -25.99
C GLU A 146 -8.54 11.21 -24.89
N ASN A 147 -9.53 12.03 -25.20
CA ASN A 147 -10.37 12.72 -24.20
C ASN A 147 -9.64 13.66 -23.22
N SER A 148 -8.59 14.35 -23.66
CA SER A 148 -7.97 15.41 -22.86
C SER A 148 -8.95 16.56 -22.57
N PHE A 149 -8.89 17.12 -21.36
CA PHE A 149 -9.82 18.16 -20.92
C PHE A 149 -9.18 19.16 -19.96
N ARG A 150 -9.77 20.36 -19.86
CA ARG A 150 -9.34 21.39 -18.93
C ARG A 150 -9.98 21.19 -17.56
N HIS A 151 -9.19 21.10 -16.48
CA HIS A 151 -9.73 20.86 -15.13
C HIS A 151 -10.26 22.13 -14.45
N GLY A 152 -9.77 23.31 -14.84
CA GLY A 152 -10.30 24.62 -14.40
C GLY A 152 -9.85 25.06 -13.00
N PHE A 153 -8.69 24.59 -12.54
CA PHE A 153 -8.02 25.10 -11.33
C PHE A 153 -6.82 25.95 -11.78
N ASP A 154 -6.38 26.89 -10.94
CA ASP A 154 -5.21 27.73 -11.24
C ASP A 154 -3.87 27.05 -10.90
N LYS A 155 -3.93 25.91 -10.21
CA LYS A 155 -2.79 25.10 -9.81
C LYS A 155 -3.08 23.63 -10.11
N ILE A 156 -2.01 22.85 -10.25
CA ILE A 156 -2.09 21.39 -10.40
C ILE A 156 -2.90 20.83 -9.22
N PRO A 157 -4.05 20.17 -9.47
CA PRO A 157 -4.91 19.68 -8.41
C PRO A 157 -4.46 18.30 -7.90
N VAL A 158 -3.14 18.11 -7.76
CA VAL A 158 -2.51 16.89 -7.25
C VAL A 158 -1.67 17.23 -6.02
N ILE A 159 -1.92 16.52 -4.93
CA ILE A 159 -1.09 16.55 -3.74
C ILE A 159 -0.20 15.31 -3.79
N TYR A 160 1.05 15.48 -4.18
CA TYR A 160 2.04 14.41 -4.21
C TYR A 160 2.83 14.39 -2.89
N THR A 161 2.93 13.22 -2.26
CA THR A 161 3.71 13.01 -1.04
C THR A 161 4.66 11.85 -1.28
N TYR A 162 5.95 12.09 -1.13
CA TYR A 162 6.98 11.08 -1.36
C TYR A 162 8.00 11.04 -0.23
N ARG A 163 8.78 9.96 -0.20
CA ARG A 163 9.90 9.76 0.72
C ARG A 163 11.04 9.03 -0.01
N PRO A 164 12.30 9.44 0.18
CA PRO A 164 13.44 8.82 -0.50
C PRO A 164 13.65 7.34 -0.12
N GLU A 165 13.32 6.95 1.11
CA GLU A 165 13.51 5.57 1.61
C GLU A 165 12.23 5.02 2.24
N ALA A 166 11.96 3.72 2.05
CA ALA A 166 10.86 3.05 2.73
C ALA A 166 11.03 3.12 4.26
N TYR A 167 9.93 3.16 5.02
CA TYR A 167 10.00 3.25 6.50
C TYR A 167 10.78 2.08 7.12
N CYS A 168 10.67 0.90 6.52
CA CYS A 168 11.37 -0.31 6.95
C CYS A 168 12.84 -0.38 6.52
N SER A 169 13.41 0.67 5.89
CA SER A 169 14.81 0.68 5.44
C SER A 169 15.77 0.40 6.59
N LYS A 170 15.55 1.03 7.75
CA LYS A 170 16.40 0.88 8.96
C LYS A 170 16.44 -0.54 9.52
N ILE A 171 15.30 -1.25 9.47
CA ILE A 171 15.17 -2.62 9.98
C ILE A 171 15.35 -3.68 8.90
N LYS A 172 15.66 -3.26 7.66
CA LYS A 172 15.71 -4.16 6.49
C LYS A 172 16.73 -5.28 6.71
N THR A 173 17.88 -4.98 7.30
CA THR A 173 18.94 -5.95 7.60
C THR A 173 18.45 -7.03 8.56
N PHE A 174 17.85 -6.64 9.69
CA PHE A 174 17.29 -7.56 10.68
C PHE A 174 16.14 -8.39 10.09
N ARG A 175 15.22 -7.75 9.38
CA ARG A 175 14.10 -8.43 8.71
C ARG A 175 14.56 -9.49 7.72
N VAL A 176 15.48 -9.14 6.80
CA VAL A 176 16.00 -10.08 5.80
C VAL A 176 16.74 -11.23 6.46
N ARG A 177 17.50 -10.97 7.54
CA ARG A 177 18.18 -12.02 8.30
C ARG A 177 17.17 -12.97 8.96
N LEU A 178 16.13 -12.43 9.59
CA LEU A 178 15.08 -13.20 10.25
C LEU A 178 14.28 -14.04 9.24
N GLU A 179 13.92 -13.48 8.09
CA GLU A 179 13.25 -14.21 7.00
C GLU A 179 14.11 -15.38 6.50
N LYS A 180 15.41 -15.16 6.27
CA LYS A 180 16.35 -16.23 5.87
C LYS A 180 16.52 -17.30 6.95
N LEU A 181 16.64 -16.90 8.21
CA LEU A 181 16.79 -17.80 9.33
C LEU A 181 15.57 -18.72 9.47
N LEU A 182 14.36 -18.16 9.41
CA LEU A 182 13.12 -18.94 9.47
C LEU A 182 12.93 -19.84 8.25
N SER A 183 13.30 -19.37 7.04
CA SER A 183 13.26 -20.18 5.82
C SER A 183 14.19 -21.38 5.92
N ASN A 184 15.46 -21.16 6.29
CA ASN A 184 16.43 -22.25 6.43
C ASN A 184 16.03 -23.23 7.53
N TYR A 185 15.43 -22.74 8.62
CA TYR A 185 14.91 -23.60 9.67
C TYR A 185 13.75 -24.46 9.18
N ALA A 186 12.82 -23.89 8.40
CA ALA A 186 11.74 -24.65 7.77
C ALA A 186 12.28 -25.75 6.84
N ASP A 187 13.26 -25.42 5.98
CA ASP A 187 13.91 -26.40 5.10
C ASP A 187 14.57 -27.54 5.89
N CYS A 188 15.18 -27.21 7.03
CA CYS A 188 15.80 -28.19 7.91
C CYS A 188 14.76 -29.09 8.58
N VAL A 189 13.62 -28.55 9.01
CA VAL A 189 12.51 -29.34 9.56
C VAL A 189 11.96 -30.29 8.50
N ASP A 190 11.77 -29.82 7.27
CA ASP A 190 11.27 -30.65 6.17
C ASP A 190 12.26 -31.77 5.81
N TYR A 191 13.56 -31.49 5.81
CA TYR A 191 14.59 -32.50 5.54
C TYR A 191 14.66 -33.60 6.62
N HIS A 192 14.51 -33.21 7.89
CA HIS A 192 14.61 -34.13 9.03
C HIS A 192 13.23 -34.64 9.50
N PHE A 193 12.16 -34.35 8.76
CA PHE A 193 10.80 -34.77 9.10
C PHE A 193 10.72 -36.31 9.23
N PHE A 194 11.47 -37.04 8.40
CA PHE A 194 11.71 -38.47 8.59
C PHE A 194 13.07 -38.69 9.25
N PRO A 195 13.15 -39.42 10.37
CA PRO A 195 14.41 -39.64 11.05
C PRO A 195 15.34 -40.50 10.19
N LEU A 196 16.59 -40.06 10.05
CA LEU A 196 17.63 -40.81 9.34
C LEU A 196 18.20 -41.88 10.27
N LEU A 197 18.19 -43.13 9.82
CA LEU A 197 18.75 -44.25 10.58
C LEU A 197 20.25 -44.38 10.28
N LYS A 198 21.10 -44.17 11.31
CA LYS A 198 22.54 -44.43 11.27
C LYS A 198 22.79 -45.84 11.79
N LEU A 199 23.49 -46.65 10.99
CA LEU A 199 23.90 -48.01 11.35
C LEU A 199 25.43 -48.07 11.45
N VAL A 200 25.95 -48.68 12.51
CA VAL A 200 27.40 -48.81 12.77
C VAL A 200 27.71 -50.28 13.02
N GLY A 201 28.64 -50.88 12.26
CA GLY A 201 29.03 -52.30 12.37
C GLY A 201 28.65 -53.14 11.15
N ASP A 202 28.73 -54.48 11.26
CA ASP A 202 28.38 -55.41 10.18
C ASP A 202 26.86 -55.54 10.03
N VAL A 203 26.32 -54.86 9.02
CA VAL A 203 24.89 -54.86 8.69
C VAL A 203 24.59 -56.00 7.72
N THR A 204 23.88 -57.03 8.18
CA THR A 204 23.58 -58.23 7.37
C THR A 204 22.41 -58.04 6.39
N GLY A 205 21.59 -57.00 6.57
CA GLY A 205 20.57 -56.58 5.59
C GLY A 205 19.36 -55.85 6.18
N PHE A 206 18.54 -55.28 5.29
CA PHE A 206 17.25 -54.68 5.61
C PHE A 206 16.13 -55.67 5.27
N VAL A 207 15.23 -55.94 6.23
CA VAL A 207 14.08 -56.83 6.02
C VAL A 207 12.78 -56.03 6.19
N GLY A 208 11.88 -56.05 5.20
CA GLY A 208 10.54 -55.41 5.28
C GLY A 208 10.22 -54.40 4.17
N LYS A 209 8.95 -53.95 4.11
CA LYS A 209 8.49 -52.89 3.20
C LYS A 209 8.91 -51.51 3.73
N THR A 210 8.90 -50.48 2.88
CA THR A 210 9.46 -49.14 3.13
C THR A 210 9.03 -48.45 4.44
N LYS A 211 7.89 -48.83 5.04
CA LYS A 211 7.40 -48.31 6.33
C LYS A 211 7.80 -49.15 7.56
N ASP A 212 8.15 -50.42 7.40
CA ASP A 212 8.38 -51.39 8.48
C ASP A 212 9.73 -52.11 8.29
N ARG A 213 10.81 -51.35 8.07
CA ARG A 213 12.16 -51.93 7.89
C ARG A 213 12.73 -52.34 9.26
N ILE A 214 12.95 -53.64 9.43
CA ILE A 214 13.68 -54.20 10.57
C ILE A 214 15.14 -54.36 10.15
N VAL A 215 16.07 -53.83 10.96
CA VAL A 215 17.51 -53.95 10.74
C VAL A 215 18.07 -55.03 11.66
N LYS A 216 18.79 -56.00 11.08
CA LYS A 216 19.47 -57.05 11.83
C LYS A 216 20.92 -56.63 12.09
N LEU A 217 21.27 -56.50 13.37
CA LEU A 217 22.59 -56.08 13.84
C LEU A 217 23.30 -57.29 14.47
N GLU A 218 24.56 -57.52 14.12
CA GLU A 218 25.41 -58.59 14.69
C GLU A 218 26.73 -58.00 15.20
N GLY A 219 27.43 -58.69 16.12
CA GLY A 219 28.81 -58.36 16.48
C GLY A 219 29.04 -56.94 17.03
N GLY A 220 28.29 -56.51 18.05
CA GLY A 220 28.50 -55.20 18.68
C GLY A 220 28.04 -54.00 17.84
N ALA A 221 27.27 -54.24 16.77
CA ALA A 221 26.70 -53.19 15.92
C ALA A 221 25.59 -52.40 16.64
N ASP A 222 25.52 -51.10 16.33
CA ASP A 222 24.60 -50.12 16.95
C ASP A 222 23.75 -49.41 15.88
N ALA A 223 22.53 -49.05 16.24
CA ALA A 223 21.61 -48.30 15.40
C ALA A 223 21.08 -47.08 16.15
N GLN A 224 21.31 -45.91 15.57
CA GLN A 224 20.95 -44.63 16.17
C GLN A 224 20.13 -43.82 15.17
N TYR A 225 19.07 -43.18 15.63
CA TYR A 225 18.42 -42.14 14.84
C TYR A 225 19.27 -40.88 14.90
N LEU A 226 19.60 -40.34 13.73
CA LEU A 226 20.26 -39.05 13.63
C LEU A 226 19.24 -37.97 13.98
N THR A 227 19.26 -37.52 15.24
CA THR A 227 18.39 -36.45 15.72
C THR A 227 19.13 -35.13 15.79
N TRP A 228 18.43 -34.06 15.44
CA TRP A 228 18.99 -32.72 15.42
C TRP A 228 18.75 -32.03 16.76
N ASN A 229 19.72 -32.14 17.68
CA ASN A 229 19.49 -31.84 19.10
C ASN A 229 19.77 -30.39 19.53
N GLN A 230 20.49 -29.57 18.75
CA GLN A 230 21.00 -28.26 19.20
C GLN A 230 20.44 -27.04 18.48
N VAL A 231 19.71 -27.22 17.38
CA VAL A 231 19.34 -26.08 16.53
C VAL A 231 18.05 -25.36 16.89
N PRO A 232 17.03 -26.00 17.50
CA PRO A 232 15.83 -25.26 17.93
C PRO A 232 16.15 -24.09 18.89
N ASP A 233 17.05 -24.30 19.85
CA ASP A 233 17.41 -23.27 20.83
C ASP A 233 18.28 -22.15 20.26
N THR A 234 19.21 -22.47 19.34
CA THR A 234 20.07 -21.47 18.70
C THR A 234 19.28 -20.59 17.72
N VAL A 235 18.36 -21.19 16.96
CA VAL A 235 17.43 -20.47 16.08
C VAL A 235 16.50 -19.58 16.89
N LYS A 236 15.97 -20.09 18.00
CA LYS A 236 15.13 -19.30 18.91
C LYS A 236 15.90 -18.13 19.51
N PHE A 237 17.11 -18.35 20.02
CA PHE A 237 17.96 -17.29 20.57
C PHE A 237 18.30 -16.21 19.54
N GLU A 238 18.67 -16.59 18.32
CA GLU A 238 18.94 -15.63 17.25
C GLU A 238 17.67 -14.85 16.85
N ALA A 239 16.52 -15.53 16.71
CA ALA A 239 15.25 -14.87 16.40
C ALA A 239 14.82 -13.88 17.49
N GLU A 240 14.95 -14.24 18.76
CA GLU A 240 14.68 -13.34 19.90
C GLU A 240 15.63 -12.14 19.89
N ASN A 241 16.92 -12.36 19.65
CA ASN A 241 17.91 -11.30 19.60
C ASN A 241 17.63 -10.31 18.44
N LEU A 242 17.32 -10.82 17.24
CA LEU A 242 16.96 -10.01 16.08
C LEU A 242 15.66 -9.21 16.30
N THR A 243 14.70 -9.76 17.04
CA THR A 243 13.43 -9.09 17.34
C THR A 243 13.60 -8.02 18.42
N ASN A 244 14.47 -8.24 19.41
CA ASN A 244 14.76 -7.27 20.48
C ASN A 244 15.64 -6.10 20.01
N MET A 245 16.44 -6.29 18.95
CA MET A 245 17.26 -5.24 18.36
C MET A 245 16.54 -4.40 17.28
N ALA A 246 15.36 -4.84 16.82
CA ALA A 246 14.57 -4.17 15.77
C ALA A 246 13.64 -3.08 16.35
#